data_AF-A0A258EZE0-F1
#
_entry.id   AF-A0A258EZE0-F1
#
_cell.length_a   1.000
_cell.length_b   1.000
_cell.length_c   1.000
_cell.angle_alpha   90.00
_cell.angle_beta   90.00
_cell.angle_gamma   90.00
#
_symmetry.space_group_name_H-M   'P 1'
#
loop_
_entity.id
_entity.type
_entity.pdbx_description
1 polymer ?
#
loop_
_entity_poly.entity_id
_entity_poly.type
_entity_poly.pdbx_seq_one_letter_code
_entity_poly.pdbx_strand_id
1 'polypeptide(L)' 'MTIKLLAIGKTDDKELKSLIEGYAKRLSFYVNFQLDIIPDLKNAKNLSESQQKQKEG' A
#
# COMPACT_ATOMS: atom_id res chain seq x y z
N MET A 1 -1.60 17.38 11.08
CA MET A 1 -1.81 15.92 11.26
C MET A 1 -1.23 15.22 10.05
N THR A 2 -0.54 14.10 10.24
CA THR A 2 0.04 13.30 9.14
C THR A 2 -0.70 11.98 9.07
N ILE A 3 -1.18 11.61 7.88
CA ILE A 3 -1.83 10.32 7.63
C ILE A 3 -0.94 9.52 6.69
N LYS A 4 -0.55 8.32 7.11
CA LYS A 4 0.19 7.37 6.29
C LYS A 4 -0.66 6.14 6.04
N LEU A 5 -0.92 5.84 4.76
CA LEU A 5 -1.55 4.61 4.31
C LEU A 5 -0.47 3.64 3.88
N LEU A 6 -0.42 2.48 4.53
CA LEU A 6 0.43 1.37 4.16
C LEU A 6 -0.41 0.35 3.39
N ALA A 7 0.02 -0.01 2.18
CA ALA A 7 -0.64 -1.01 1.35
C ALA A 7 0.36 -2.12 0.99
N ILE A 8 -0.10 -3.37 0.94
CA ILE A 8 0.70 -4.50 0.49
C ILE A 8 0.33 -4.81 -0.95
N GLY A 9 1.33 -4.97 -1.81
CA GLY A 9 1.15 -5.27 -3.22
C GLY A 9 0.73 -4.05 -4.03
N LYS A 10 1.05 -4.08 -5.33
CA LYS A 10 0.58 -3.07 -6.29
C LYS A 10 -0.61 -3.61 -7.06
N THR A 11 -1.57 -2.74 -7.37
CA THR A 11 -2.58 -3.05 -8.38
C THR A 11 -1.96 -2.89 -9.78
N ASP A 12 -2.24 -3.83 -10.66
CA ASP A 12 -1.92 -3.72 -12.09
C ASP A 12 -3.10 -3.16 -12.90
N ASP A 13 -4.24 -2.92 -12.25
CA ASP A 13 -5.41 -2.26 -12.86
C ASP A 13 -5.16 -0.76 -13.05
N LYS A 14 -5.20 -0.31 -14.30
CA LYS A 14 -4.92 1.08 -14.70
C LYS A 14 -5.98 2.06 -14.20
N GLU A 15 -7.26 1.68 -14.24
CA GLU A 15 -8.36 2.54 -13.80
C GLU A 15 -8.26 2.76 -12.29
N LEU A 16 -7.99 1.68 -11.55
CA LEU A 16 -7.83 1.75 -10.10
C LEU A 16 -6.64 2.64 -9.70
N LYS A 17 -5.53 2.54 -10.43
CA LYS A 17 -4.35 3.39 -10.21
C LYS A 17 -4.67 4.88 -10.43
N SER A 18 -5.38 5.20 -11.52
CA SER A 18 -5.77 6.58 -11.82
C SER A 18 -6.68 7.18 -10.73
N LEU A 19 -7.65 6.40 -10.26
CA LEU A 19 -8.53 6.80 -9.16
C LEU A 19 -7.74 7.05 -7.88
N ILE A 20 -6.85 6.12 -7.48
CA ILE A 20 -6.01 6.27 -6.29
C ILE A 20 -5.18 7.56 -6.35
N GLU A 21 -4.49 7.82 -7.45
CA GLU A 21 -3.69 9.02 -7.64
C GLU A 21 -4.54 10.29 -7.56
N GLY A 22 -5.73 10.28 -8.16
CA GLY A 22 -6.68 11.38 -8.11
C GLY A 22 -7.14 11.71 -6.68
N TYR A 23 -7.49 10.70 -5.89
CA TYR A 23 -7.90 10.89 -4.50
C TYR A 23 -6.73 11.28 -3.59
N ALA A 24 -5.55 10.67 -3.76
CA ALA A 24 -4.34 11.02 -2.99
C ALA A 24 -3.95 12.49 -3.22
N LYS A 25 -4.00 12.95 -4.48
CA LYS A 25 -3.75 14.36 -4.81
C LYS A 25 -4.76 15.29 -4.14
N ARG A 26 -6.05 14.93 -4.14
CA ARG A 26 -7.09 15.71 -3.45
C ARG A 26 -6.85 15.78 -1.94
N LEU A 27 -6.46 14.68 -1.31
CA LEU A 27 -6.17 14.62 0.13
C LEU A 27 -4.96 15.49 0.51
N SER A 28 -3.95 15.59 -0.37
CA SER A 28 -2.75 16.38 -0.11
C SER A 28 -2.99 17.87 0.18
N PHE A 29 -4.14 18.42 -0.26
CA PHE A 29 -4.52 19.82 0.03
C PHE A 29 -5.05 20.03 1.45
N TYR A 30 -5.47 18.96 2.13
CA TYR A 30 -6.13 19.03 3.44
C TYR A 30 -5.27 18.40 4.56
N VAL A 31 -4.43 17.43 4.21
CA VAL A 31 -3.61 16.69 5.17
C VAL A 31 -2.30 16.26 4.52
N ASN A 32 -1.25 16.15 5.34
CA ASN A 32 0.01 15.54 4.90
C ASN A 32 -0.22 14.02 4.71
N PHE A 33 -0.68 13.64 3.52
CA PHE A 33 -1.02 12.28 3.14
C PHE A 33 0.17 11.58 2.48
N GLN A 34 0.48 10.37 2.94
CA GLN A 34 1.53 9.51 2.39
C GLN A 34 0.95 8.13 2.07
N LEU A 35 1.27 7.59 0.89
CA LEU A 35 0.92 6.24 0.48
C LEU A 35 2.21 5.46 0.24
N ASP A 36 2.49 4.49 1.10
CA ASP A 36 3.65 3.60 0.96
C ASP A 36 3.16 2.20 0.55
N ILE A 37 3.67 1.70 -0.57
CA ILE A 37 3.36 0.36 -1.08
C ILE A 37 4.50 -0.58 -0.70
N ILE A 38 4.20 -1.54 0.18
CA ILE A 38 5.08 -2.62 0.56
C ILE A 38 4.97 -3.71 -0.51
N PRO A 39 6.09 -4.14 -1.13
CA PRO A 39 6.04 -5.17 -2.16
C PRO A 39 5.56 -6.50 -1.56
N ASP A 40 4.73 -7.23 -2.31
CA ASP A 40 4.32 -8.58 -1.92
C ASP A 40 5.54 -9.49 -1.69
N LEU A 41 5.47 -10.30 -0.64
CA LEU A 41 6.47 -11.33 -0.38
C LEU A 41 6.40 -12.42 -1.46
N LYS A 42 7.35 -12.40 -2.40
CA LYS A 42 7.59 -13.52 -3.30
C LYS A 42 7.81 -14.79 -2.46
N ASN A 43 7.03 -15.84 -2.72
CA ASN A 43 7.00 -17.14 -2.01
C ASN A 43 6.20 -17.22 -0.70
N ALA A 44 5.19 -16.38 -0.49
CA ALA A 44 4.26 -16.49 0.66
C ALA A 44 3.62 -17.90 0.81
N LYS A 45 3.43 -18.65 -0.29
CA LYS A 45 2.89 -20.03 -0.26
C LYS A 45 3.75 -21.03 0.53
N ASN A 46 5.05 -20.76 0.71
CA ASN A 46 5.97 -21.61 1.48
C ASN A 46 6.28 -21.03 2.87
N LEU A 47 5.59 -19.96 3.27
CA LEU A 47 5.79 -19.28 4.55
C LEU A 47 4.54 -19.44 5.39
N SER A 48 4.73 -19.82 6.66
CA SER A 48 3.61 -19.86 7.61
C SER A 48 3.12 -18.44 7.92
N GLU A 49 1.88 -18.31 8.40
CA GLU A 49 1.28 -17.02 8.78
C GLU A 49 2.17 -16.22 9.75
N SER A 50 2.87 -16.92 10.66
CA SER A 50 3.82 -16.30 11.59
C SER A 50 5.05 -15.71 10.89
N GLN A 51 5.51 -16.32 9.80
CA GLN A 51 6.65 -15.85 9.01
C GLN A 51 6.28 -14.74 8.04
N GLN A 52 5.03 -14.72 7.56
CA GLN A 52 4.48 -13.62 6.79
C GLN A 52 4.39 -12.37 7.68
N LYS A 53 3.78 -12.49 8.87
CA LYS A 53 3.68 -11.40 9.86
C LYS A 53 5.05 -10.83 10.25
N GLN A 54 6.05 -11.67 10.54
CA GLN A 54 7.41 -11.20 10.87
C GLN A 54 8.13 -10.45 9.74
N LYS A 55 7.80 -10.74 8.47
CA LYS A 55 8.41 -10.10 7.32
C LYS A 55 7.65 -8.87 6.84
N GLU A 56 6.35 -8.81 7.15
CA GLU A 56 5.50 -7.65 6.93
C GLU A 56 5.67 -6.59 8.02
N GLY A 57 6.02 -6.99 9.25
CA GLY A 57 6.31 -6.10 10.39
C GLY A 57 5.91 -6.71 11.73
#